data_AF-A0A3M9MDD9-F1
#
_entry.id   AF-A0A3M9MDD9-F1
#
_cell.length_a   1.000
_cell.length_b   1.000
_cell.length_c   1.000
_cell.angle_alpha   90.00
_cell.angle_beta   90.00
_cell.angle_gamma   90.00
#
_symmetry.space_group_name_H-M   'P 1'
#
loop_
_entity.id
_entity.type
_entity.pdbx_description
1 polymer ?
#
loop_
_entity_poly.entity_id
_entity_poly.type
_entity_poly.pdbx_seq_one_letter_code
_entity_poly.pdbx_strand_id
1 'polypeptide(L)'
;MSRNDNKRKLLFDRFSSHLNFLKSNGFLPDLELQFPKTYICPICLEHFPEQALEEKSRNRLTLEDAPPKSLGGSQIALTCKSCNNTCGHEVDFHLSDRLRELDASEFLPYTTQKVTMENEGKTVTGYVKVESNGEIKITHDKRYNNPQVLEDYIASLKDESFGGIVNLIRKKSRVEKRVFGIALLKTAYILTFAKFGYTFILDSVYNKVREQLLNPSLNVYPEEFWTEQSTFLEQHEGVHFSIKKGLESVYPIFPLKTNSKIRRFGVALPFPTKPFEDIVDNIMMIGEGDSMSFDPMDGADYLFNLEAINKAIAWIEKLKNN
;
A
#
# COMPACT_ATOMS: atom_id res chain seq x y z
N MET A 1 2.09 29.18 -9.91
CA MET A 1 1.89 28.00 -9.05
C MET A 1 2.41 26.77 -9.78
N SER A 2 3.09 25.85 -9.07
CA SER A 2 3.58 24.61 -9.70
C SER A 2 2.43 23.65 -10.01
N ARG A 3 2.66 22.65 -10.88
CA ARG A 3 1.69 21.58 -11.15
C ARG A 3 1.25 20.86 -9.87
N ASN A 4 2.19 20.64 -8.94
CA ASN A 4 1.90 19.99 -7.66
C ASN A 4 1.08 20.90 -6.74
N ASP A 5 1.28 22.22 -6.76
CA ASP A 5 0.47 23.16 -5.98
C ASP A 5 -0.98 23.17 -6.46
N ASN A 6 -1.18 23.22 -7.78
CA ASN A 6 -2.51 23.14 -8.39
C ASN A 6 -3.21 21.83 -8.02
N LYS A 7 -2.49 20.70 -8.08
CA LYS A 7 -3.05 19.40 -7.70
C LYS A 7 -3.42 19.32 -6.22
N ARG A 8 -2.57 19.85 -5.32
CA ARG A 8 -2.89 19.91 -3.89
C ARG A 8 -4.11 20.77 -3.61
N LYS A 9 -4.19 21.95 -4.24
CA LYS A 9 -5.34 22.84 -4.15
C LYS A 9 -6.63 22.16 -4.63
N LEU A 10 -6.59 21.48 -5.77
CA LEU A 10 -7.73 20.73 -6.30
C LEU A 10 -8.22 19.65 -5.32
N LEU A 11 -7.31 18.84 -4.76
CA LEU A 11 -7.67 17.79 -3.81
C LEU A 11 -8.19 18.37 -2.49
N PHE A 12 -7.56 19.45 -1.99
CA PHE A 12 -8.03 20.16 -0.81
C PHE A 12 -9.46 20.64 -1.00
N ASP A 13 -9.73 21.37 -2.10
CA ASP A 13 -11.06 21.89 -2.39
C ASP A 13 -12.08 20.77 -2.53
N ARG A 14 -11.75 19.71 -3.28
CA ARG A 14 -12.64 18.55 -3.46
C ARG A 14 -13.09 17.95 -2.13
N PHE A 15 -12.15 17.61 -1.26
CA PHE A 15 -12.52 16.95 -0.01
C PHE A 15 -13.06 17.93 1.03
N SER A 16 -12.58 19.18 1.05
CA SER A 16 -13.15 20.23 1.92
C SER A 16 -14.62 20.54 1.57
N SER A 17 -14.94 20.61 0.26
CA SER A 17 -16.31 20.72 -0.22
C SER A 17 -17.14 19.49 0.14
N HIS A 18 -16.58 18.28 0.00
CA HIS A 18 -17.28 17.05 0.38
C HIS A 18 -17.64 17.05 1.89
N LEU A 19 -16.72 17.45 2.75
CA LEU A 19 -16.96 17.53 4.19
C LEU A 19 -18.12 18.49 4.53
N ASN A 20 -18.12 19.67 3.91
CA ASN A 20 -19.19 20.66 4.06
C ASN A 20 -20.51 20.16 3.46
N PHE A 21 -20.47 19.44 2.35
CA PHE A 21 -21.63 18.81 1.74
C PHE A 21 -22.27 17.79 2.68
N LEU A 22 -21.48 16.91 3.29
CA LEU A 22 -21.99 15.93 4.27
C LEU A 22 -22.61 16.62 5.49
N LYS A 23 -21.95 17.65 6.03
CA LYS A 23 -22.46 18.42 7.17
C LYS A 23 -23.78 19.12 6.84
N SER A 24 -23.87 19.74 5.66
CA SER A 24 -25.07 20.49 5.23
C SER A 24 -26.29 19.57 4.98
N ASN A 25 -26.03 18.30 4.68
CA ASN A 25 -27.07 17.28 4.50
C ASN A 25 -27.30 16.43 5.77
N GLY A 26 -26.74 16.83 6.92
CA GLY A 26 -27.03 16.19 8.21
C GLY A 26 -26.34 14.85 8.44
N PHE A 27 -25.37 14.44 7.61
CA PHE A 27 -24.63 13.19 7.80
C PHE A 27 -23.60 13.26 8.93
N LEU A 28 -23.18 14.47 9.32
CA LEU A 28 -22.14 14.71 10.34
C LEU A 28 -22.64 15.75 11.36
N PRO A 29 -23.74 15.47 12.09
CA PRO A 29 -24.39 16.45 12.96
C PRO A 29 -23.48 16.92 14.11
N ASP A 30 -22.68 16.01 14.65
CA ASP A 30 -21.83 16.27 15.82
C ASP A 30 -20.40 16.74 15.46
N LEU A 31 -20.07 16.80 14.16
CA LEU A 31 -18.72 17.19 13.74
C LEU A 31 -18.57 18.72 13.74
N GLU A 32 -17.75 19.23 14.65
CA GLU A 32 -17.32 20.62 14.65
C GLU A 32 -16.13 20.85 13.71
N LEU A 33 -16.28 21.76 12.75
CA LEU A 33 -15.22 22.11 11.81
C LEU A 33 -14.45 23.32 12.35
N GLN A 34 -13.14 23.14 12.58
CA GLN A 34 -12.27 24.22 13.06
C GLN A 34 -12.14 25.40 12.08
N PHE A 35 -12.39 25.18 10.79
CA PHE A 35 -12.27 26.20 9.75
C PHE A 35 -13.44 26.16 8.75
N PRO A 36 -13.81 27.29 8.10
CA PRO A 36 -14.84 27.30 7.06
C PRO A 36 -14.52 26.34 5.90
N LYS A 37 -13.26 26.33 5.46
CA LYS A 37 -12.71 25.32 4.56
C LYS A 37 -11.78 24.41 5.34
N THR A 38 -12.35 23.37 5.92
CA THR A 38 -11.59 22.36 6.65
C THR A 38 -11.25 21.20 5.72
N TYR A 39 -10.01 20.73 5.77
CA TYR A 39 -9.61 19.40 5.33
C TYR A 39 -9.18 18.60 6.55
N ILE A 40 -9.68 17.39 6.72
CA ILE A 40 -9.30 16.49 7.81
C ILE A 40 -8.31 15.46 7.25
N CYS A 41 -7.10 15.38 7.81
CA CYS A 41 -6.16 14.35 7.39
C CYS A 41 -6.78 12.96 7.63
N PRO A 42 -6.85 12.07 6.62
CA PRO A 42 -7.54 10.79 6.77
C PRO A 42 -6.85 9.86 7.78
N ILE A 43 -5.57 10.07 8.09
CA ILE A 43 -4.78 9.23 9.01
C ILE A 43 -4.87 9.74 10.45
N CYS A 44 -4.52 11.01 10.72
CA CYS A 44 -4.48 11.53 12.09
C CYS A 44 -5.75 12.27 12.54
N LEU A 45 -6.70 12.50 11.63
CA LEU A 45 -7.92 13.31 11.85
C LEU A 45 -7.68 14.76 12.29
N GLU A 46 -6.44 15.27 12.22
CA GLU A 46 -6.19 16.69 12.44
C GLU A 46 -6.89 17.54 11.36
N HIS A 47 -7.42 18.68 11.77
CA HIS A 47 -8.07 19.65 10.90
C HIS A 47 -7.04 20.62 10.33
N PHE A 48 -7.12 20.87 9.03
CA PHE A 48 -6.22 21.73 8.30
C PHE A 48 -7.00 22.82 7.56
N PRO A 49 -6.57 24.09 7.68
CA PRO A 49 -7.08 25.16 6.84
C PRO A 49 -6.35 25.18 5.49
N GLU A 50 -6.83 26.00 4.55
CA GLU A 50 -6.25 26.11 3.21
C GLU A 50 -4.78 26.58 3.24
N GLN A 51 -4.40 27.40 4.22
CA GLN A 51 -3.01 27.86 4.45
C GLN A 51 -2.05 26.70 4.74
N ALA A 52 -2.55 25.53 5.15
CA ALA A 52 -1.73 24.34 5.29
C ALA A 52 -1.21 23.80 3.94
N LEU A 53 -1.60 24.36 2.80
CA LEU A 53 -1.00 24.09 1.49
C LEU A 53 0.34 24.82 1.29
N GLU A 54 0.59 25.88 2.04
CA GLU A 54 1.79 26.71 1.89
C GLU A 54 3.06 25.97 2.33
N GLU A 55 4.17 26.26 1.67
CA GLU A 55 5.46 25.60 1.93
C GLU A 55 6.01 25.90 3.33
N LYS A 56 5.71 27.10 3.86
CA LYS A 56 6.13 27.53 5.20
C LYS A 56 5.41 26.82 6.33
N SER A 57 4.31 26.14 6.06
CA SER A 57 3.57 25.40 7.10
C SER A 57 4.36 24.16 7.53
N ARG A 58 4.69 24.07 8.83
CA ARG A 58 5.53 23.00 9.39
C ARG A 58 4.97 21.61 9.10
N ASN A 59 3.67 21.42 9.33
CA ASN A 59 2.95 20.17 9.04
C ASN A 59 1.99 20.35 7.85
N ARG A 60 2.50 20.91 6.74
CA ARG A 60 1.70 21.15 5.54
C ARG A 60 1.04 19.88 5.00
N LEU A 61 -0.06 20.06 4.27
CA LEU A 61 -0.66 19.00 3.48
C LEU A 61 0.20 18.66 2.26
N THR A 62 0.40 17.36 2.06
CA THR A 62 1.26 16.77 1.03
C THR A 62 0.45 15.81 0.17
N LEU A 63 0.93 15.56 -1.05
CA LEU A 63 0.31 14.61 -1.97
C LEU A 63 0.58 13.19 -1.48
N GLU A 64 -0.47 12.39 -1.34
CA GLU A 64 -0.40 10.99 -0.92
C GLU A 64 -0.62 10.07 -2.12
N ASP A 65 0.36 9.21 -2.38
CA ASP A 65 0.32 8.18 -3.41
C ASP A 65 -0.32 6.90 -2.84
N ALA A 66 -1.33 6.36 -3.52
CA ALA A 66 -1.88 5.05 -3.20
C ALA A 66 -2.17 4.24 -4.47
N PRO A 67 -1.46 3.11 -4.70
CA PRO A 67 -0.23 2.68 -4.02
C PRO A 67 0.93 3.69 -4.14
N PRO A 68 2.12 3.42 -3.56
CA PRO A 68 3.30 4.25 -3.78
C PRO A 68 3.65 4.39 -5.27
N LYS A 69 4.14 5.57 -5.67
CA LYS A 69 4.51 5.85 -7.07
C LYS A 69 5.54 4.88 -7.64
N SER A 70 6.47 4.38 -6.82
CA SER A 70 7.48 3.38 -7.21
C SER A 70 6.88 2.04 -7.62
N LEU A 71 5.60 1.81 -7.31
CA LEU A 71 4.82 0.62 -7.64
C LEU A 71 3.64 0.92 -8.58
N GLY A 72 3.72 2.04 -9.31
CA GLY A 72 2.74 2.42 -10.33
C GLY A 72 1.49 3.12 -9.80
N GLY A 73 1.45 3.51 -8.53
CA GLY A 73 0.31 4.25 -7.98
C GLY A 73 0.32 5.74 -8.31
N SER A 74 -0.68 6.45 -7.77
CA SER A 74 -0.98 7.83 -8.13
C SER A 74 -1.31 8.67 -6.90
N GLN A 75 -0.97 9.97 -6.98
CA GLN A 75 -1.34 10.93 -5.95
C GLN A 75 -2.84 11.22 -6.00
N ILE A 76 -3.62 10.64 -5.10
CA ILE A 76 -5.09 10.66 -5.12
C ILE A 76 -5.72 11.31 -3.89
N ALA A 77 -4.93 11.58 -2.85
CA ALA A 77 -5.38 12.18 -1.60
C ALA A 77 -4.35 13.17 -1.05
N LEU A 78 -4.70 13.85 0.05
CA LEU A 78 -3.75 14.59 0.86
C LEU A 78 -3.63 13.98 2.25
N THR A 79 -2.40 13.95 2.76
CA THR A 79 -2.09 13.64 4.16
C THR A 79 -1.14 14.72 4.68
N CYS A 80 -1.16 14.96 6.00
CA CYS A 80 -0.21 15.88 6.59
C CYS A 80 1.23 15.32 6.47
N LYS A 81 2.21 16.22 6.41
CA LYS A 81 3.62 15.86 6.20
C LYS A 81 4.12 14.84 7.23
N SER A 82 3.70 14.94 8.49
CA SER A 82 4.08 13.97 9.53
C SER A 82 3.59 12.56 9.18
N CYS A 83 2.30 12.38 8.90
CA CYS A 83 1.73 11.08 8.54
C CYS A 83 2.36 10.51 7.27
N ASN A 84 2.50 11.33 6.22
CA ASN A 84 3.06 10.88 4.95
C ASN A 84 4.51 10.42 5.11
N ASN A 85 5.34 11.20 5.82
CA ASN A 85 6.74 10.85 6.04
C ASN A 85 6.90 9.59 6.91
N THR A 86 6.17 9.49 8.02
CA THR A 86 6.24 8.29 8.89
C THR A 86 5.84 7.04 8.11
N CYS A 87 4.70 7.08 7.42
CA CYS A 87 4.29 5.97 6.56
C CYS A 87 5.29 5.68 5.43
N GLY A 88 5.81 6.71 4.76
CA GLY A 88 6.75 6.53 3.65
C GLY A 88 8.06 5.87 4.07
N HIS A 89 8.60 6.26 5.23
CA HIS A 89 9.89 5.77 5.73
C HIS A 89 9.78 4.44 6.49
N GLU A 90 8.69 4.20 7.21
CA GLU A 90 8.54 3.02 8.07
C GLU A 90 7.71 1.91 7.42
N VAL A 91 6.83 2.24 6.46
CA VAL A 91 5.82 1.31 5.95
C VAL A 91 5.98 1.06 4.45
N ASP A 92 5.93 2.11 3.61
CA ASP A 92 5.81 1.94 2.15
C ASP A 92 7.04 1.30 1.50
N PHE A 93 8.25 1.47 2.08
CA PHE A 93 9.45 0.84 1.55
C PHE A 93 9.36 -0.69 1.57
N HIS A 94 8.65 -1.27 2.55
CA HIS A 94 8.47 -2.72 2.66
C HIS A 94 7.73 -3.30 1.45
N LEU A 95 6.78 -2.58 0.85
CA LEU A 95 6.13 -3.03 -0.40
C LEU A 95 7.16 -3.12 -1.52
N SER A 96 7.89 -2.02 -1.74
CA SER A 96 8.81 -1.92 -2.88
C SER A 96 9.95 -2.93 -2.76
N ASP A 97 10.52 -3.10 -1.58
CA ASP A 97 11.60 -4.05 -1.35
C ASP A 97 11.10 -5.49 -1.44
N ARG A 98 9.93 -5.82 -0.87
CA ARG A 98 9.40 -7.20 -0.93
C ARG A 98 9.13 -7.64 -2.35
N LEU A 99 8.50 -6.80 -3.16
CA LEU A 99 8.18 -7.17 -4.53
C LEU A 99 9.42 -7.32 -5.39
N ARG A 100 10.43 -6.47 -5.21
CA ARG A 100 11.73 -6.60 -5.89
C ARG A 100 12.49 -7.85 -5.44
N GLU A 101 12.43 -8.18 -4.15
CA GLU A 101 13.02 -9.42 -3.62
C GLU A 101 12.36 -10.65 -4.23
N LEU A 102 11.03 -10.68 -4.35
CA LEU A 102 10.29 -11.76 -5.00
C LEU A 102 10.65 -11.87 -6.48
N ASP A 103 10.62 -10.77 -7.23
CA ASP A 103 10.97 -10.76 -8.65
C ASP A 103 12.40 -11.25 -8.89
N ALA A 104 13.35 -10.76 -8.09
CA ALA A 104 14.74 -11.21 -8.18
C ALA A 104 14.90 -12.68 -7.76
N SER A 105 14.08 -13.15 -6.82
CA SER A 105 14.13 -14.55 -6.38
C SER A 105 13.68 -15.53 -7.45
N GLU A 106 12.72 -15.10 -8.27
CA GLU A 106 12.16 -15.80 -9.44
C GLU A 106 13.01 -15.58 -10.72
N PHE A 107 14.11 -14.84 -10.64
CA PHE A 107 14.95 -14.45 -11.79
C PHE A 107 14.15 -13.80 -12.94
N LEU A 108 13.18 -12.94 -12.61
CA LEU A 108 12.39 -12.24 -13.63
C LEU A 108 13.23 -11.17 -14.35
N PRO A 109 12.92 -10.85 -15.63
CA PRO A 109 13.57 -9.76 -16.37
C PRO A 109 13.55 -8.43 -15.61
N TYR A 110 14.54 -7.57 -15.85
CA TYR A 110 14.69 -6.24 -15.24
C TYR A 110 15.01 -6.25 -13.74
N THR A 111 15.48 -7.38 -13.20
CA THR A 111 15.85 -7.51 -11.79
C THR A 111 17.35 -7.37 -11.60
N THR A 112 17.75 -6.88 -10.43
CA THR A 112 19.15 -6.85 -10.01
C THR A 112 19.20 -7.16 -8.52
N GLN A 113 19.98 -8.17 -8.15
CA GLN A 113 20.16 -8.60 -6.77
C GLN A 113 21.62 -8.53 -6.38
N LYS A 114 21.91 -7.88 -5.25
CA LYS A 114 23.22 -7.93 -4.62
C LYS A 114 23.38 -9.27 -3.88
N VAL A 115 24.47 -9.98 -4.17
CA VAL A 115 24.78 -11.29 -3.58
C VAL A 115 26.19 -11.30 -3.03
N THR A 116 26.43 -12.16 -2.06
CA THR A 116 27.76 -12.62 -1.69
C THR A 116 28.04 -13.90 -2.48
N MET A 117 29.16 -13.94 -3.17
CA MET A 117 29.63 -15.09 -3.94
C MET A 117 30.72 -15.75 -3.13
N GLU A 118 30.58 -17.03 -2.86
CA GLU A 118 31.55 -17.82 -2.10
C GLU A 118 32.10 -18.96 -2.95
N ASN A 119 33.43 -19.10 -2.94
CA ASN A 119 34.14 -20.23 -3.49
C ASN A 119 35.31 -20.57 -2.54
N GLU A 120 35.42 -21.82 -2.10
CA GLU A 120 36.50 -22.30 -1.21
C GLU A 120 36.75 -21.41 0.03
N GLY A 121 35.69 -20.90 0.65
CA GLY A 121 35.78 -20.02 1.83
C GLY A 121 36.19 -18.58 1.53
N LYS A 122 36.50 -18.23 0.26
CA LYS A 122 36.69 -16.84 -0.19
C LYS A 122 35.35 -16.25 -0.57
N THR A 123 35.05 -15.06 -0.06
CA THR A 123 33.80 -14.36 -0.35
C THR A 123 34.04 -13.03 -1.06
N VAL A 124 33.29 -12.78 -2.12
CA VAL A 124 33.24 -11.46 -2.78
C VAL A 124 31.80 -10.99 -2.96
N THR A 125 31.61 -9.68 -2.97
CA THR A 125 30.34 -9.04 -3.29
C THR A 125 30.15 -8.93 -4.81
N GLY A 126 28.97 -9.28 -5.30
CA GLY A 126 28.60 -9.03 -6.68
C GLY A 126 27.12 -8.84 -6.88
N TYR A 127 26.71 -8.89 -8.15
CA TYR A 127 25.35 -8.70 -8.58
C TYR A 127 24.94 -9.80 -9.55
N VAL A 128 23.71 -10.28 -9.37
CA VAL A 128 22.98 -11.07 -10.37
C VAL A 128 21.97 -10.14 -11.02
N LYS A 129 22.07 -9.92 -12.32
CA LYS A 129 21.17 -9.09 -13.11
C LYS A 129 20.49 -9.94 -14.17
N VAL A 130 19.17 -9.83 -14.28
CA VAL A 130 18.41 -10.46 -15.36
C VAL A 130 17.99 -9.38 -16.33
N GLU A 131 18.52 -9.43 -17.55
CA GLU A 131 18.22 -8.47 -18.61
C GLU A 131 16.81 -8.70 -19.20
N SER A 132 16.35 -7.78 -20.06
CA SER A 132 15.02 -7.83 -20.66
C SER A 132 14.75 -9.09 -21.50
N ASN A 133 15.80 -9.70 -22.06
CA ASN A 133 15.75 -10.93 -22.86
C ASN A 133 15.89 -12.20 -22.01
N GLY A 134 15.96 -12.09 -20.69
CA GLY A 134 16.19 -13.23 -19.78
C GLY A 134 17.66 -13.62 -19.59
N GLU A 135 18.61 -12.92 -20.24
CA GLU A 135 20.04 -13.16 -20.03
C GLU A 135 20.42 -12.83 -18.58
N ILE A 136 21.05 -13.79 -17.89
CA ILE A 136 21.53 -13.63 -16.52
C ILE A 136 23.01 -13.23 -16.55
N LYS A 137 23.30 -12.01 -16.08
CA LYS A 137 24.66 -11.49 -15.92
C LYS A 137 25.06 -11.49 -14.45
N ILE A 138 26.15 -12.18 -14.17
CA ILE A 138 26.77 -12.23 -12.86
C ILE A 138 28.05 -11.40 -12.91
N THR A 139 28.15 -10.39 -12.03
CA THR A 139 29.27 -9.44 -12.03
C THR A 139 29.80 -9.20 -10.62
N HIS A 140 31.11 -8.97 -10.51
CA HIS A 140 31.75 -8.58 -9.24
C HIS A 140 31.77 -7.05 -9.09
N ASP A 141 31.55 -6.51 -7.89
CA ASP A 141 31.68 -5.06 -7.66
C ASP A 141 33.09 -4.69 -7.18
N LYS A 142 33.88 -4.05 -8.05
CA LYS A 142 35.24 -3.62 -7.72
C LYS A 142 35.29 -2.58 -6.58
N ARG A 143 34.20 -1.86 -6.30
CA ARG A 143 34.13 -0.83 -5.24
C ARG A 143 33.86 -1.41 -3.86
N TYR A 144 33.16 -2.54 -3.78
CA TYR A 144 32.78 -3.16 -2.50
C TYR A 144 33.66 -4.35 -2.11
N ASN A 145 34.66 -4.68 -2.92
CA ASN A 145 35.62 -5.74 -2.64
C ASN A 145 37.00 -5.15 -2.44
N ASN A 146 37.78 -5.78 -1.54
CA ASN A 146 39.21 -5.56 -1.52
C ASN A 146 39.82 -6.09 -2.84
N PRO A 147 40.66 -5.31 -3.55
CA PRO A 147 41.22 -5.73 -4.84
C PRO A 147 41.97 -7.07 -4.79
N GLN A 148 42.79 -7.29 -3.75
CA GLN A 148 43.55 -8.53 -3.59
C GLN A 148 42.62 -9.73 -3.38
N VAL A 149 41.62 -9.59 -2.50
CA VAL A 149 40.64 -10.66 -2.25
C VAL A 149 39.84 -11.00 -3.51
N LEU A 150 39.50 -9.98 -4.31
CA LEU A 150 38.79 -10.19 -5.58
C LEU A 150 39.67 -10.91 -6.61
N GLU A 151 40.94 -10.53 -6.72
CA GLU A 151 41.90 -11.21 -7.61
C GLU A 151 42.11 -12.67 -7.19
N ASP A 152 42.29 -12.92 -5.89
CA ASP A 152 42.47 -14.25 -5.32
C ASP A 152 41.23 -15.14 -5.49
N TYR A 153 40.03 -14.55 -5.44
CA TYR A 153 38.76 -15.21 -5.73
C TYR A 153 38.62 -15.53 -7.22
N ILE A 154 38.95 -14.58 -8.11
CA ILE A 154 38.91 -14.83 -9.57
C ILE A 154 39.93 -15.89 -9.98
N ALA A 155 41.09 -15.92 -9.32
CA ALA A 155 42.10 -16.95 -9.55
C ALA A 155 41.60 -18.34 -9.15
N SER A 156 40.89 -18.48 -8.02
CA SER A 156 40.34 -19.79 -7.59
C SER A 156 39.21 -20.31 -8.47
N LEU A 157 38.62 -19.49 -9.33
CA LEU A 157 37.65 -19.95 -10.34
C LEU A 157 38.30 -20.56 -11.59
N LYS A 158 39.58 -20.27 -11.82
CA LYS A 158 40.32 -20.73 -13.01
C LYS A 158 40.95 -22.12 -12.83
N ASP A 159 41.11 -22.54 -11.59
CA ASP A 159 41.54 -23.90 -11.27
C ASP A 159 40.32 -24.82 -11.28
N GLU A 160 40.50 -26.01 -11.86
CA GLU A 160 39.57 -27.15 -11.96
C GLU A 160 38.69 -27.33 -13.21
N SER A 161 38.70 -28.59 -13.65
CA SER A 161 38.18 -29.19 -14.89
C SER A 161 36.65 -29.11 -15.06
N PHE A 162 35.93 -28.58 -14.08
CA PHE A 162 34.49 -28.37 -14.09
C PHE A 162 34.06 -26.91 -13.79
N GLY A 163 35.03 -25.99 -13.60
CA GLY A 163 34.78 -24.64 -13.11
C GLY A 163 34.36 -24.66 -11.63
N GLY A 164 35.06 -23.90 -10.78
CA GLY A 164 34.77 -23.88 -9.34
C GLY A 164 33.28 -23.64 -9.01
N ILE A 165 32.76 -24.37 -8.02
CA ILE A 165 31.37 -24.21 -7.57
C ILE A 165 31.23 -22.87 -6.85
N VAL A 166 30.44 -21.97 -7.41
CA VAL A 166 30.13 -20.67 -6.80
C VAL A 166 28.80 -20.73 -6.05
N ASN A 167 28.86 -20.56 -4.74
CA ASN A 167 27.66 -20.40 -3.92
C ASN A 167 27.19 -18.94 -3.96
N LEU A 168 25.92 -18.72 -4.32
CA LEU A 168 25.30 -17.40 -4.32
C LEU A 168 24.45 -17.20 -3.07
N ILE A 169 24.98 -16.42 -2.13
CA ILE A 169 24.33 -16.11 -0.87
C ILE A 169 23.60 -14.77 -1.00
N ARG A 170 22.27 -14.82 -0.89
CA ARG A 170 21.42 -13.63 -0.92
C ARG A 170 21.53 -12.87 0.41
N LYS A 171 21.43 -11.55 0.36
CA LYS A 171 21.34 -10.73 1.58
C LYS A 171 20.07 -11.06 2.35
N LYS A 172 20.15 -10.99 3.68
CA LYS A 172 18.98 -11.06 4.56
C LYS A 172 18.00 -9.95 4.18
N SER A 173 16.73 -10.32 4.00
CA SER A 173 15.66 -9.37 3.75
C SER A 173 15.53 -8.39 4.91
N ARG A 174 15.28 -7.12 4.56
CA ARG A 174 14.90 -6.08 5.52
C ARG A 174 13.38 -5.97 5.68
N VAL A 175 12.63 -6.76 4.92
CA VAL A 175 11.17 -6.70 4.91
C VAL A 175 10.62 -7.49 6.08
N GLU A 176 9.92 -6.79 6.96
CA GLU A 176 9.04 -7.40 7.96
C GLU A 176 7.67 -7.69 7.34
N LYS A 177 7.21 -8.95 7.40
CA LYS A 177 5.94 -9.40 6.79
C LYS A 177 4.74 -8.61 7.33
N ARG A 178 4.71 -8.34 8.64
CA ARG A 178 3.66 -7.56 9.29
C ARG A 178 3.59 -6.14 8.73
N VAL A 179 4.74 -5.46 8.63
CA VAL A 179 4.83 -4.09 8.12
C VAL A 179 4.49 -4.03 6.62
N PHE A 180 4.84 -5.06 5.84
CA PHE A 180 4.35 -5.23 4.48
C PHE A 180 2.82 -5.26 4.42
N GLY A 181 2.16 -6.01 5.32
CA GLY A 181 0.71 -6.01 5.46
C GLY A 181 0.15 -4.62 5.80
N ILE A 182 0.77 -3.90 6.73
CA ILE A 182 0.37 -2.53 7.10
C ILE A 182 0.49 -1.57 5.90
N ALA A 183 1.46 -1.77 5.01
CA ALA A 183 1.58 -0.96 3.81
C ALA A 183 0.47 -1.23 2.78
N LEU A 184 0.02 -2.48 2.67
CA LEU A 184 -1.20 -2.82 1.93
C LEU A 184 -2.43 -2.19 2.57
N LEU A 185 -2.52 -2.20 3.92
CA LEU A 185 -3.60 -1.55 4.67
C LEU A 185 -3.67 -0.04 4.38
N LYS A 186 -2.53 0.67 4.44
CA LYS A 186 -2.45 2.10 4.10
C LYS A 186 -2.99 2.35 2.69
N THR A 187 -2.51 1.58 1.72
CA THR A 187 -2.91 1.73 0.32
C THR A 187 -4.42 1.54 0.15
N ALA A 188 -4.98 0.48 0.72
CA ALA A 188 -6.40 0.19 0.70
C ALA A 188 -7.24 1.29 1.37
N TYR A 189 -6.78 1.78 2.53
CA TYR A 189 -7.46 2.83 3.29
C TYR A 189 -7.48 4.16 2.52
N ILE A 190 -6.36 4.55 1.89
CA ILE A 190 -6.30 5.78 1.08
C ILE A 190 -7.10 5.66 -0.22
N LEU A 191 -7.11 4.49 -0.87
CA LEU A 191 -8.00 4.24 -2.01
C LEU A 191 -9.48 4.38 -1.62
N THR A 192 -9.84 3.84 -0.46
CA THR A 192 -11.20 3.94 0.10
C THR A 192 -11.56 5.39 0.40
N PHE A 193 -10.66 6.16 1.02
CA PHE A 193 -10.83 7.59 1.21
C PHE A 193 -10.98 8.34 -0.13
N ALA A 194 -10.20 7.99 -1.15
CA ALA A 194 -10.29 8.65 -2.44
C ALA A 194 -11.64 8.42 -3.14
N LYS A 195 -12.26 7.24 -2.95
CA LYS A 195 -13.57 6.89 -3.52
C LYS A 195 -14.73 7.50 -2.74
N PHE A 196 -14.72 7.35 -1.41
CA PHE A 196 -15.88 7.68 -0.56
C PHE A 196 -15.69 8.92 0.32
N GLY A 197 -14.50 9.50 0.34
CA GLY A 197 -14.17 10.66 1.17
C GLY A 197 -14.53 10.43 2.65
N TYR A 198 -15.06 11.47 3.29
CA TYR A 198 -15.39 11.47 4.71
C TYR A 198 -16.66 10.69 5.07
N THR A 199 -17.40 10.15 4.10
CA THR A 199 -18.63 9.39 4.34
C THR A 199 -18.37 8.19 5.25
N PHE A 200 -17.21 7.55 5.12
CA PHE A 200 -16.87 6.34 5.90
C PHE A 200 -15.68 6.53 6.81
N ILE A 201 -14.65 7.23 6.36
CA ILE A 201 -13.38 7.23 7.10
C ILE A 201 -13.48 7.91 8.46
N LEU A 202 -14.51 8.72 8.73
CA LEU A 202 -14.72 9.35 10.04
C LEU A 202 -15.38 8.41 11.06
N ASP A 203 -15.91 7.27 10.62
CA ASP A 203 -16.48 6.27 11.53
C ASP A 203 -15.40 5.71 12.47
N SER A 204 -15.80 5.41 13.70
CA SER A 204 -14.92 4.91 14.76
C SER A 204 -14.38 3.51 14.47
N VAL A 205 -15.01 2.73 13.58
CA VAL A 205 -14.49 1.42 13.14
C VAL A 205 -13.10 1.53 12.52
N TYR A 206 -12.80 2.68 11.89
CA TYR A 206 -11.49 2.95 11.28
C TYR A 206 -10.46 3.49 12.28
N ASN A 207 -10.80 3.68 13.57
CA ASN A 207 -9.84 4.11 14.59
C ASN A 207 -8.67 3.13 14.71
N LYS A 208 -8.94 1.81 14.73
CA LYS A 208 -7.88 0.79 14.77
C LYS A 208 -6.95 0.87 13.56
N VAL A 209 -7.49 1.15 12.36
CA VAL A 209 -6.69 1.35 11.14
C VAL A 209 -5.78 2.56 11.32
N ARG A 210 -6.34 3.70 11.72
CA ARG A 210 -5.57 4.93 11.94
C ARG A 210 -4.49 4.77 13.01
N GLU A 211 -4.83 4.15 14.12
CA GLU A 211 -3.90 3.88 15.22
C GLU A 211 -2.72 3.01 14.75
N GLN A 212 -2.99 1.98 13.96
CA GLN A 212 -1.94 1.13 13.38
C GLN A 212 -1.06 1.89 12.39
N LEU A 213 -1.63 2.77 11.56
CA LEU A 213 -0.88 3.58 10.60
C LEU A 213 -0.02 4.66 11.28
N LEU A 214 -0.50 5.21 12.40
CA LEU A 214 0.27 6.16 13.22
C LEU A 214 1.37 5.48 14.03
N ASN A 215 1.20 4.20 14.35
CA ASN A 215 2.15 3.43 15.15
C ASN A 215 2.53 2.09 14.46
N PRO A 216 3.26 2.11 13.33
CA PRO A 216 3.54 0.90 12.55
C PRO A 216 4.29 -0.21 13.32
N SER A 217 5.06 0.17 14.33
CA SER A 217 5.79 -0.76 15.20
C SER A 217 4.91 -1.51 16.20
N LEU A 218 3.73 -0.98 16.53
CA LEU A 218 2.78 -1.61 17.44
C LEU A 218 1.92 -2.64 16.70
N ASN A 219 1.38 -3.61 17.44
CA ASN A 219 0.45 -4.61 16.94
C ASN A 219 -0.97 -4.29 17.42
N VAL A 220 -1.65 -3.39 16.71
CA VAL A 220 -2.99 -2.89 17.06
C VAL A 220 -4.06 -3.48 16.14
N TYR A 221 -3.70 -3.70 14.88
CA TYR A 221 -4.57 -4.27 13.86
C TYR A 221 -4.20 -5.74 13.63
N PRO A 222 -5.17 -6.65 13.51
CA PRO A 222 -4.86 -8.06 13.31
C PRO A 222 -4.08 -8.28 12.01
N GLU A 223 -3.39 -9.41 11.90
CA GLU A 223 -2.71 -9.80 10.67
C GLU A 223 -3.71 -10.42 9.67
N GLU A 224 -3.24 -10.85 8.49
CA GLU A 224 -4.01 -11.70 7.56
C GLU A 224 -5.32 -11.13 6.96
N PHE A 225 -5.51 -9.82 7.04
CA PHE A 225 -6.62 -9.09 6.41
C PHE A 225 -6.47 -8.87 4.89
N TRP A 226 -5.49 -9.49 4.25
CA TRP A 226 -5.18 -9.26 2.83
C TRP A 226 -4.82 -10.56 2.12
N THR A 227 -5.05 -10.60 0.81
CA THR A 227 -4.70 -11.73 -0.05
C THR A 227 -4.03 -11.25 -1.33
N GLU A 228 -3.09 -12.06 -1.84
CA GLU A 228 -2.59 -11.98 -3.21
C GLU A 228 -3.23 -13.12 -4.00
N GLN A 229 -4.06 -12.81 -5.00
CA GLN A 229 -4.73 -13.85 -5.80
C GLN A 229 -4.35 -13.73 -7.27
N SER A 230 -3.92 -14.85 -7.86
CA SER A 230 -3.62 -14.94 -9.29
C SER A 230 -4.86 -14.74 -10.18
N THR A 231 -6.05 -14.98 -9.64
CA THR A 231 -7.35 -14.79 -10.28
C THR A 231 -7.81 -13.33 -10.30
N PHE A 232 -7.15 -12.41 -9.57
CA PHE A 232 -7.43 -11.00 -9.70
C PHE A 232 -6.93 -10.49 -11.07
N LEU A 233 -7.87 -9.98 -11.85
CA LEU A 233 -7.66 -9.40 -13.17
C LEU A 233 -7.84 -7.89 -13.11
N GLU A 234 -7.48 -7.19 -14.19
CA GLU A 234 -7.58 -5.73 -14.25
C GLU A 234 -9.01 -5.24 -14.03
N GLN A 235 -10.02 -5.96 -14.55
CA GLN A 235 -11.43 -5.58 -14.32
C GLN A 235 -11.90 -5.75 -12.86
N HIS A 236 -11.11 -6.42 -12.01
CA HIS A 236 -11.41 -6.54 -10.59
C HIS A 236 -10.77 -5.41 -9.76
N GLU A 237 -9.93 -4.56 -10.35
CA GLU A 237 -9.31 -3.44 -9.64
C GLU A 237 -10.37 -2.39 -9.27
N GLY A 238 -10.31 -1.87 -8.04
CA GLY A 238 -11.30 -0.93 -7.53
C GLY A 238 -11.49 -1.03 -6.03
N VAL A 239 -12.41 -0.24 -5.49
CA VAL A 239 -12.84 -0.35 -4.10
C VAL A 239 -14.25 -0.89 -4.08
N HIS A 240 -14.38 -2.14 -3.64
CA HIS A 240 -15.62 -2.91 -3.68
C HIS A 240 -16.19 -3.10 -2.29
N PHE A 241 -17.45 -3.49 -2.21
CA PHE A 241 -18.06 -4.01 -1.00
C PHE A 241 -18.22 -5.52 -1.14
N SER A 242 -17.58 -6.29 -0.24
CA SER A 242 -17.81 -7.73 -0.16
C SER A 242 -19.20 -7.97 0.44
N ILE A 243 -20.06 -8.68 -0.29
CA ILE A 243 -21.43 -9.03 0.12
C ILE A 243 -21.56 -10.50 0.53
N LYS A 244 -20.44 -11.24 0.60
CA LYS A 244 -20.43 -12.64 1.04
C LYS A 244 -20.70 -12.71 2.54
N LYS A 245 -21.66 -13.54 2.94
CA LYS A 245 -22.03 -13.73 4.34
C LYS A 245 -20.80 -14.15 5.16
N GLY A 246 -20.49 -13.42 6.23
CA GLY A 246 -19.30 -13.64 7.08
C GLY A 246 -18.06 -12.85 6.66
N LEU A 247 -18.05 -12.29 5.44
CA LEU A 247 -16.92 -11.56 4.87
C LEU A 247 -17.34 -10.14 4.46
N GLU A 248 -18.36 -9.60 5.10
CA GLU A 248 -18.87 -8.27 4.79
C GLU A 248 -17.83 -7.20 5.16
N SER A 249 -17.26 -6.57 4.14
CA SER A 249 -16.17 -5.61 4.33
C SER A 249 -16.10 -4.63 3.16
N VAL A 250 -15.44 -3.49 3.36
CA VAL A 250 -14.88 -2.76 2.22
C VAL A 250 -13.65 -3.53 1.76
N TYR A 251 -13.55 -3.81 0.46
CA TYR A 251 -12.55 -4.70 -0.12
C TYR A 251 -11.85 -4.05 -1.32
N PRO A 252 -10.87 -3.14 -1.11
CA PRO A 252 -10.03 -2.64 -2.18
C PRO A 252 -9.21 -3.75 -2.83
N ILE A 253 -9.26 -3.81 -4.16
CA ILE A 253 -8.38 -4.64 -4.99
C ILE A 253 -7.54 -3.68 -5.84
N PHE A 254 -6.21 -3.78 -5.75
CA PHE A 254 -5.32 -2.88 -6.46
C PHE A 254 -4.05 -3.57 -6.95
N PRO A 255 -3.46 -3.09 -8.07
CA PRO A 255 -2.20 -3.61 -8.57
C PRO A 255 -1.00 -2.94 -7.90
N LEU A 256 0.05 -3.71 -7.66
CA LEU A 256 1.41 -3.23 -7.43
C LEU A 256 2.28 -3.65 -8.61
N LYS A 257 2.89 -2.67 -9.27
CA LYS A 257 3.61 -2.85 -10.55
C LYS A 257 5.11 -2.65 -10.33
N THR A 258 5.89 -3.70 -10.53
CA THR A 258 7.34 -3.58 -10.69
C THR A 258 7.68 -3.49 -12.19
N ASN A 259 8.96 -3.34 -12.53
CA ASN A 259 9.39 -3.41 -13.93
C ASN A 259 9.22 -4.83 -14.53
N SER A 260 9.06 -5.83 -13.67
CA SER A 260 9.07 -7.25 -14.06
C SER A 260 7.67 -7.86 -14.08
N LYS A 261 6.81 -7.47 -13.15
CA LYS A 261 5.53 -8.16 -12.91
C LYS A 261 4.51 -7.24 -12.25
N ILE A 262 3.24 -7.53 -12.51
CA ILE A 262 2.09 -6.92 -11.83
C ILE A 262 1.53 -7.96 -10.87
N ARG A 263 1.37 -7.58 -9.61
CA ARG A 263 0.68 -8.39 -8.59
C ARG A 263 -0.53 -7.64 -8.08
N ARG A 264 -1.62 -8.33 -7.81
CA ARG A 264 -2.87 -7.72 -7.32
C ARG A 264 -3.18 -8.20 -5.92
N PHE A 265 -3.53 -7.25 -5.07
CA PHE A 265 -3.81 -7.48 -3.68
C PHE A 265 -5.24 -7.06 -3.38
N GLY A 266 -5.97 -7.93 -2.67
CA GLY A 266 -7.25 -7.64 -2.06
C GLY A 266 -7.04 -7.40 -0.57
N VAL A 267 -7.62 -6.33 -0.03
CA VAL A 267 -7.46 -5.95 1.38
C VAL A 267 -8.84 -5.77 1.99
N ALA A 268 -9.15 -6.45 3.09
CA ALA A 268 -10.37 -6.19 3.84
C ALA A 268 -10.13 -5.07 4.85
N LEU A 269 -10.96 -4.04 4.77
CA LEU A 269 -11.03 -3.00 5.78
C LEU A 269 -12.19 -3.26 6.74
N PRO A 270 -12.14 -2.72 7.97
CA PRO A 270 -13.14 -2.98 8.97
C PRO A 270 -14.50 -2.47 8.52
N PHE A 271 -15.52 -3.20 8.95
CA PHE A 271 -16.88 -2.82 8.73
C PHE A 271 -17.61 -2.73 10.07
N PRO A 272 -18.44 -1.71 10.33
CA PRO A 272 -19.01 -1.45 11.66
C PRO A 272 -19.92 -2.54 12.25
N THR A 273 -20.10 -3.66 11.55
CA THR A 273 -21.19 -4.62 11.75
C THR A 273 -20.73 -5.86 12.50
N LYS A 274 -19.42 -6.14 12.50
CA LYS A 274 -18.82 -7.30 13.17
C LYS A 274 -17.47 -6.91 13.79
N PRO A 275 -17.04 -7.59 14.87
CA PRO A 275 -15.65 -7.55 15.29
C PRO A 275 -14.76 -7.85 14.08
N PHE A 276 -13.74 -7.02 13.87
CA PHE A 276 -12.90 -7.15 12.69
C PHE A 276 -12.12 -8.48 12.70
N GLU A 277 -11.86 -9.01 13.89
CA GLU A 277 -11.24 -10.30 14.15
C GLU A 277 -12.04 -11.44 13.47
N ASP A 278 -13.38 -11.41 13.51
CA ASP A 278 -14.22 -12.41 12.85
C ASP A 278 -14.10 -12.35 11.32
N ILE A 279 -13.91 -11.14 10.76
CA ILE A 279 -13.71 -10.95 9.31
C ILE A 279 -12.37 -11.54 8.90
N VAL A 280 -11.32 -11.32 9.70
CA VAL A 280 -9.98 -11.88 9.45
C VAL A 280 -10.00 -13.40 9.45
N ASP A 281 -10.62 -14.02 10.46
CA ASP A 281 -10.75 -15.47 10.55
C ASP A 281 -11.44 -16.04 9.30
N ASN A 282 -12.50 -15.39 8.83
CA ASN A 282 -13.20 -15.82 7.64
C ASN A 282 -12.40 -15.63 6.34
N ILE A 283 -11.48 -14.64 6.27
CA ILE A 283 -10.59 -14.47 5.12
C ILE A 283 -9.62 -15.64 5.02
N MET A 284 -9.10 -16.10 6.17
CA MET A 284 -8.21 -17.27 6.22
C MET A 284 -8.92 -18.55 5.74
N MET A 285 -10.24 -18.61 5.89
CA MET A 285 -11.04 -19.75 5.44
C MET A 285 -11.32 -19.73 3.93
N ILE A 286 -10.98 -18.66 3.20
CA ILE A 286 -11.16 -18.61 1.74
C ILE A 286 -10.16 -19.58 1.10
N GLY A 287 -10.67 -20.70 0.65
CA GLY A 287 -9.91 -21.75 -0.02
C GLY A 287 -9.91 -21.64 -1.54
N GLU A 288 -9.15 -22.52 -2.18
CA GLU A 288 -9.20 -22.70 -3.63
C GLU A 288 -10.61 -23.15 -4.06
N GLY A 289 -11.21 -22.43 -5.00
CA GLY A 289 -12.57 -22.70 -5.50
C GLY A 289 -13.68 -21.91 -4.79
N ASP A 290 -13.39 -21.20 -3.71
CA ASP A 290 -14.37 -20.33 -3.07
C ASP A 290 -14.69 -19.09 -3.91
N SER A 291 -15.98 -18.85 -4.16
CA SER A 291 -16.42 -17.62 -4.80
C SER A 291 -16.52 -16.49 -3.78
N MET A 292 -16.04 -15.30 -4.16
CA MET A 292 -16.35 -14.03 -3.51
C MET A 292 -17.41 -13.30 -4.32
N SER A 293 -18.27 -12.55 -3.63
CA SER A 293 -19.28 -11.70 -4.27
C SER A 293 -19.05 -10.26 -3.86
N PHE A 294 -18.93 -9.40 -4.85
CA PHE A 294 -18.62 -7.98 -4.67
C PHE A 294 -19.72 -7.12 -5.30
N ASP A 295 -20.17 -6.10 -4.56
CA ASP A 295 -20.79 -4.92 -5.18
C ASP A 295 -19.64 -3.98 -5.57
N PRO A 296 -19.43 -3.69 -6.87
CA PRO A 296 -18.32 -2.87 -7.30
C PRO A 296 -18.42 -1.43 -6.82
N MET A 297 -19.61 -0.99 -6.38
CA MET A 297 -19.85 0.39 -5.99
C MET A 297 -19.39 1.36 -7.07
N ASP A 298 -19.55 1.02 -8.35
CA ASP A 298 -19.09 1.82 -9.49
C ASP A 298 -20.24 2.56 -10.18
N GLY A 299 -19.89 3.54 -11.02
CA GLY A 299 -20.86 4.28 -11.83
C GLY A 299 -21.61 5.40 -11.12
N ALA A 300 -21.21 5.75 -9.89
CA ALA A 300 -21.80 6.86 -9.13
C ALA A 300 -20.74 7.74 -8.43
N ASP A 301 -21.11 8.99 -8.18
CA ASP A 301 -20.29 9.93 -7.41
C ASP A 301 -20.63 9.83 -5.91
N TYR A 302 -19.83 9.07 -5.17
CA TYR A 302 -20.03 8.91 -3.73
C TYR A 302 -19.53 10.09 -2.86
N LEU A 303 -19.10 11.20 -3.48
CA LEU A 303 -18.74 12.42 -2.76
C LEU A 303 -19.85 13.46 -2.81
N PHE A 304 -20.60 13.56 -3.91
CA PHE A 304 -21.59 14.64 -4.07
C PHE A 304 -22.97 14.19 -4.56
N ASN A 305 -23.17 12.91 -4.87
CA ASN A 305 -24.51 12.38 -5.16
C ASN A 305 -25.16 11.83 -3.88
N LEU A 306 -26.22 12.49 -3.42
CA LEU A 306 -26.96 12.09 -2.22
C LEU A 306 -27.54 10.68 -2.30
N GLU A 307 -28.05 10.26 -3.45
CA GLU A 307 -28.62 8.92 -3.62
C GLU A 307 -27.52 7.86 -3.48
N ALA A 308 -26.36 8.09 -4.10
CA ALA A 308 -25.22 7.20 -4.00
C ALA A 308 -24.68 7.10 -2.57
N ILE A 309 -24.54 8.24 -1.89
CA ILE A 309 -24.12 8.31 -0.47
C ILE A 309 -25.11 7.58 0.41
N ASN A 310 -26.41 7.85 0.27
CA ASN A 310 -27.46 7.18 1.04
C ASN A 310 -27.50 5.68 0.77
N LYS A 311 -27.34 5.24 -0.48
CA LYS A 311 -27.23 3.81 -0.81
C LYS A 311 -26.06 3.16 -0.07
N ALA A 312 -24.92 3.83 -0.04
CA ALA A 312 -23.71 3.31 0.57
C ALA A 312 -23.78 3.30 2.11
N ILE A 313 -24.42 4.31 2.72
CA ILE A 313 -24.74 4.35 4.15
C ILE A 313 -25.79 3.28 4.50
N ALA A 314 -26.87 3.18 3.73
CA ALA A 314 -27.92 2.18 3.95
C ALA A 314 -27.38 0.76 3.85
N TRP A 315 -26.37 0.52 3.00
CA TRP A 315 -25.67 -0.76 2.94
C TRP A 315 -24.94 -1.07 4.25
N ILE A 316 -24.25 -0.08 4.85
CA ILE A 316 -23.65 -0.20 6.18
C ILE A 316 -24.71 -0.52 7.23
N GLU A 317 -25.78 0.27 7.29
CA GLU A 317 -26.83 0.12 8.31
C GLU A 317 -27.58 -1.21 8.18
N LYS A 318 -27.85 -1.67 6.95
CA LYS A 318 -28.50 -2.96 6.72
C LYS A 318 -27.69 -4.12 7.29
N LEU A 319 -26.37 -4.03 7.26
CA LEU A 319 -25.49 -5.07 7.77
C LEU A 319 -25.23 -4.94 9.27
N LYS A 320 -25.41 -3.76 9.89
CA LYS A 320 -25.37 -3.60 11.37
C LYS A 320 -26.54 -4.31 12.07
N ASN A 321 -27.66 -4.45 11.37
CA ASN A 321 -28.92 -4.99 11.89
C ASN A 321 -29.15 -6.49 11.59
N ASN A 322 -28.15 -7.19 11.04
CA ASN A 322 -28.18 -8.63 10.74
C ASN A 322 -27.03 -9.35 11.42
#